data_AF-A0A7G9YTH0-F1
#
_entry.id   AF-A0A7G9YTH0-F1
#
_cell.length_a   1.000
_cell.length_b   1.000
_cell.length_c   1.000
_cell.angle_alpha   90.00
_cell.angle_beta   90.00
_cell.angle_gamma   90.00
#
_symmetry.space_group_name_H-M   'P 1'
#
loop_
_entity.id
_entity.type
_entity.pdbx_description
1 polymer ?
#
loop_
_entity_poly.entity_id
_entity_poly.type
_entity_poly.pdbx_seq_one_letter_code
_entity_poly.pdbx_strand_id
1 'polypeptide(L)'
;MPGSPPTNIQVNRIIDFLLTERGTVQATAAVISRAQRLFGPYLVGYPDYLSESILVEYFKQGDSYYDRFRRTLEATPGHQPCPSDGGCRFIYNRDRIQDTLSRGFIRQAIMEPTLPIV
;
A
#
# COMPACT_ATOMS: atom_id res chain seq x y z
N MET A 1 -45.31 9.90 -9.69
CA MET A 1 -44.17 9.65 -8.78
C MET A 1 -43.17 8.78 -9.53
N PRO A 2 -41.92 9.22 -9.74
CA PRO A 2 -40.91 8.32 -10.29
C PRO A 2 -40.57 7.29 -9.22
N GLY A 3 -40.85 6.01 -9.51
CA GLY A 3 -40.60 4.90 -8.61
C GLY A 3 -39.11 4.80 -8.29
N SER A 4 -38.78 4.75 -7.01
CA SER A 4 -37.43 4.45 -6.54
C SER A 4 -36.94 3.14 -7.19
N PRO A 5 -35.65 3.05 -7.59
CA PRO A 5 -35.10 1.83 -8.15
C PRO A 5 -35.32 0.66 -7.19
N PRO A 6 -35.56 -0.57 -7.68
CA PRO A 6 -35.77 -1.72 -6.82
C PRO A 6 -34.56 -1.93 -5.92
N THR A 7 -34.80 -1.89 -4.60
CA THR A 7 -33.82 -2.03 -3.51
C THR A 7 -33.28 -3.46 -3.35
N ASN A 8 -33.17 -4.23 -4.44
CA ASN A 8 -32.71 -5.63 -4.38
C ASN A 8 -31.18 -5.78 -4.52
N ILE A 9 -30.42 -4.72 -4.25
CA ILE A 9 -29.04 -4.92 -3.79
C ILE A 9 -29.17 -5.41 -2.35
N GLN A 10 -29.20 -6.72 -2.16
CA GLN A 10 -29.08 -7.30 -0.84
C GLN A 10 -27.67 -6.99 -0.35
N VAL A 11 -27.52 -5.87 0.35
CA VAL A 11 -26.26 -5.43 0.96
C VAL A 11 -25.61 -6.59 1.71
N ASN A 12 -26.42 -7.41 2.38
CA ASN A 12 -25.99 -8.65 3.02
C ASN A 12 -25.31 -9.62 2.07
N ARG A 13 -25.82 -9.86 0.85
CA ARG A 13 -25.14 -10.71 -0.15
C ARG A 13 -23.80 -10.15 -0.61
N ILE A 14 -23.66 -8.81 -0.67
CA ILE A 14 -22.39 -8.18 -0.98
C ILE A 14 -21.42 -8.39 0.18
N ILE A 15 -21.86 -8.14 1.41
CA ILE A 15 -21.05 -8.35 2.62
C ILE A 15 -20.62 -9.82 2.71
N ASP A 16 -21.55 -10.76 2.58
CA ASP A 16 -21.29 -12.20 2.61
C ASP A 16 -20.26 -12.59 1.54
N PHE A 17 -20.37 -12.04 0.34
CA PHE A 17 -19.38 -12.25 -0.71
C PHE A 17 -18.01 -11.69 -0.32
N LEU A 18 -17.93 -10.46 0.15
CA LEU A 18 -16.68 -9.80 0.55
C LEU A 18 -15.95 -10.55 1.68
N LEU A 19 -16.70 -11.22 2.57
CA LEU A 19 -16.15 -12.05 3.65
C LEU A 19 -15.55 -13.39 3.18
N THR A 20 -15.80 -13.79 1.93
CA THR A 20 -15.09 -14.94 1.34
C THR A 20 -13.68 -14.54 0.90
N GLU A 21 -12.75 -15.50 0.85
CA GLU A 21 -11.40 -15.28 0.30
C GLU A 21 -11.47 -14.70 -1.12
N ARG A 22 -12.31 -15.30 -1.98
CA ARG A 22 -12.53 -14.83 -3.34
C ARG A 22 -13.01 -13.38 -3.38
N GLY A 23 -13.99 -13.03 -2.55
CA GLY A 23 -14.54 -11.67 -2.53
C GLY A 23 -13.54 -10.65 -2.01
N THR A 24 -12.78 -10.99 -0.97
CA THR A 24 -11.69 -10.16 -0.46
C THR A 24 -10.63 -9.90 -1.54
N VAL A 25 -10.19 -10.94 -2.25
CA VAL A 25 -9.22 -10.82 -3.35
C VAL A 25 -9.77 -9.94 -4.47
N GLN A 26 -11.01 -10.17 -4.91
CA GLN A 26 -11.62 -9.39 -5.99
C GLN A 26 -11.84 -7.93 -5.62
N ALA A 27 -12.28 -7.64 -4.39
CA ALA A 27 -12.44 -6.28 -3.90
C ALA A 27 -11.09 -5.56 -3.81
N THR A 28 -10.08 -6.23 -3.24
CA THR A 28 -8.71 -5.71 -3.16
C THR A 28 -8.15 -5.41 -4.56
N ALA A 29 -8.29 -6.36 -5.50
CA ALA A 29 -7.86 -6.18 -6.87
C ALA A 29 -8.57 -5.00 -7.57
N ALA A 30 -9.86 -4.80 -7.31
CA ALA A 30 -10.61 -3.66 -7.86
C ALA A 30 -10.08 -2.31 -7.34
N VAL A 31 -9.76 -2.23 -6.03
CA VAL A 31 -9.19 -1.02 -5.41
C VAL A 31 -7.78 -0.76 -5.97
N ILE A 32 -6.93 -1.78 -6.04
CA ILE A 32 -5.56 -1.65 -6.60
C ILE A 32 -5.61 -1.31 -8.10
N SER A 33 -6.52 -1.89 -8.88
CA SER A 33 -6.71 -1.53 -10.29
C SER A 33 -7.08 -0.06 -10.47
N ARG A 34 -7.91 0.49 -9.57
CA ARG A 34 -8.20 1.93 -9.55
C ARG A 34 -6.95 2.74 -9.19
N ALA A 35 -6.18 2.32 -8.18
CA ALA A 35 -4.92 2.96 -7.81
C ALA A 35 -3.96 3.02 -9.00
N GLN A 36 -3.81 1.93 -9.75
CA GLN A 36 -2.97 1.85 -10.96
C GLN A 36 -3.43 2.83 -12.04
N ARG A 37 -4.74 3.01 -12.25
CA ARG A 37 -5.25 4.01 -13.19
C ARG A 37 -4.94 5.44 -12.75
N LEU A 38 -5.04 5.72 -11.44
CA LEU A 38 -4.83 7.06 -10.90
C LEU A 38 -3.34 7.43 -10.81
N PHE A 39 -2.50 6.53 -10.34
CA PHE A 39 -1.08 6.79 -10.09
C PHE A 39 -0.17 6.35 -11.24
N GLY A 40 -0.57 5.38 -12.06
CA GLY A 40 0.28 4.78 -13.11
C GLY A 40 1.05 5.78 -13.99
N PRO A 41 0.43 6.87 -14.49
CA PRO A 41 1.14 7.89 -15.27
C PRO A 41 2.30 8.57 -14.52
N TYR A 42 2.25 8.60 -13.19
CA TYR A 42 3.22 9.26 -12.31
C TYR A 42 4.26 8.32 -11.72
N LEU A 43 4.11 7.00 -11.91
CA LEU A 43 5.03 5.97 -11.41
C LEU A 43 6.03 5.50 -12.48
N VAL A 44 6.06 6.15 -13.65
CA VAL A 44 7.02 5.82 -14.70
C VAL A 44 8.45 6.03 -14.19
N GLY A 45 9.26 4.98 -14.25
CA GLY A 45 10.63 4.98 -13.76
C GLY A 45 10.79 4.73 -12.26
N TYR A 46 9.70 4.49 -11.53
CA TYR A 46 9.79 4.05 -10.14
C TYR A 46 10.25 2.58 -10.07
N PRO A 47 11.13 2.24 -9.12
CA PRO A 47 11.36 0.84 -8.77
C PRO A 47 10.06 0.16 -8.33
N ASP A 48 9.92 -1.14 -8.62
CA ASP A 48 8.69 -1.90 -8.33
C ASP A 48 8.22 -1.77 -6.88
N TYR A 49 9.14 -1.88 -5.92
CA TYR A 49 8.81 -1.76 -4.49
C TYR A 49 8.21 -0.39 -4.12
N LEU A 50 8.63 0.67 -4.82
CA LEU A 50 8.14 2.02 -4.56
C LEU A 50 6.75 2.18 -5.17
N SER A 51 6.57 1.72 -6.41
CA SER A 51 5.27 1.67 -7.07
C SER A 51 4.24 0.89 -6.24
N GLU A 52 4.60 -0.31 -5.77
CA GLU A 52 3.76 -1.12 -4.89
C GLU A 52 3.39 -0.39 -3.60
N SER A 53 4.34 0.30 -2.98
CA SER A 53 4.10 1.06 -1.75
C SER A 53 3.08 2.18 -1.95
N ILE A 54 3.08 2.85 -3.11
CA ILE A 54 2.06 3.87 -3.47
C ILE A 54 0.68 3.22 -3.61
N LEU A 55 0.59 2.08 -4.31
CA LEU A 55 -0.68 1.38 -4.52
C LEU A 55 -1.27 0.88 -3.19
N VAL A 56 -0.43 0.35 -2.30
CA VAL A 56 -0.82 -0.08 -0.95
C VAL A 56 -1.29 1.11 -0.11
N GLU A 57 -0.62 2.26 -0.21
CA GLU A 57 -1.04 3.45 0.53
C GLU A 57 -2.40 3.97 0.05
N TYR A 58 -2.68 3.92 -1.26
CA TYR A 58 -4.02 4.19 -1.77
C TYR A 58 -5.04 3.15 -1.30
N PHE A 59 -4.70 1.87 -1.26
CA PHE A 59 -5.61 0.85 -0.71
C PHE A 59 -6.00 1.16 0.74
N LYS A 60 -5.06 1.63 1.56
CA LYS A 60 -5.31 1.99 2.97
C LYS A 60 -6.10 3.28 3.15
N GLN A 61 -5.84 4.29 2.32
CA GLN A 61 -6.33 5.66 2.55
C GLN A 61 -7.41 6.13 1.56
N GLY A 62 -7.62 5.37 0.48
CA GLY A 62 -8.54 5.68 -0.60
C GLY A 62 -8.25 7.02 -1.29
N ASP A 63 -9.32 7.63 -1.80
CA ASP A 63 -9.26 8.88 -2.57
C ASP A 63 -8.62 10.05 -1.80
N SER A 64 -8.68 10.03 -0.46
CA SER A 64 -8.06 11.08 0.36
C SER A 64 -6.55 11.21 0.12
N TYR A 65 -5.87 10.12 -0.21
CA TYR A 65 -4.45 10.12 -0.53
C TYR A 65 -4.19 10.72 -1.92
N TYR A 66 -4.97 10.29 -2.91
CA TYR A 66 -4.87 10.83 -4.27
C TYR A 66 -5.20 12.32 -4.32
N ASP A 67 -6.21 12.77 -3.59
CA ASP A 67 -6.58 14.19 -3.51
C ASP A 67 -5.47 15.06 -2.92
N ARG A 68 -4.79 14.58 -1.86
CA ARG A 68 -3.62 15.29 -1.32
C ARG A 68 -2.49 15.36 -2.33
N PHE A 69 -2.16 14.25 -2.97
CA PHE A 69 -1.15 14.21 -4.03
C PHE A 69 -1.49 15.20 -5.17
N ARG A 70 -2.73 15.17 -5.67
CA ARG A 70 -3.18 16.06 -6.76
C ARG A 70 -3.07 17.54 -6.39
N ARG A 71 -3.49 17.92 -5.18
CA ARG A 71 -3.35 19.31 -4.69
C ARG A 71 -1.89 19.74 -4.63
N THR A 72 -0.99 18.87 -4.19
CA THR A 72 0.44 19.17 -4.17
C THR A 72 1.02 19.26 -5.57
N LEU A 73 0.60 18.41 -6.51
CA LEU A 73 1.01 18.47 -7.91
C LEU A 73 0.55 19.75 -8.61
N GLU A 74 -0.64 20.23 -8.30
CA GLU A 74 -1.17 21.51 -8.79
C GLU A 74 -0.36 22.70 -8.27
N ALA A 75 0.05 22.68 -7.00
CA ALA A 75 0.89 23.71 -6.40
C ALA A 75 2.36 23.62 -6.85
N THR A 76 2.85 22.41 -7.10
CA THR A 76 4.25 22.10 -7.42
C THR A 76 4.31 21.16 -8.62
N PRO A 77 4.33 21.70 -9.86
CA PRO A 77 4.43 20.89 -11.06
C PRO A 77 5.66 19.98 -11.03
N GLY A 78 5.46 18.69 -11.27
CA GLY A 78 6.51 17.68 -11.20
C GLY A 78 6.68 17.01 -9.82
N HIS A 79 5.85 17.37 -8.83
CA HIS A 79 5.77 16.61 -7.59
C HIS A 79 5.42 15.14 -7.90
N GLN A 80 6.18 14.22 -7.33
CA GLN A 80 5.93 12.79 -7.51
C GLN A 80 5.18 12.20 -6.32
N PRO A 81 4.30 11.21 -6.56
CA PRO A 81 3.57 10.56 -5.48
C PRO A 81 4.55 9.81 -4.58
N CYS A 82 4.33 9.91 -3.28
CA CYS A 82 5.20 9.33 -2.27
C CYS A 82 4.36 8.74 -1.13
N PRO A 83 4.70 7.57 -0.55
CA PRO A 83 3.82 6.91 0.39
C PRO A 83 3.90 7.59 1.76
N SER A 84 3.02 8.58 1.99
CA SER A 84 2.85 9.40 3.22
C SER A 84 4.11 9.96 3.92
N ASP A 85 3.93 10.89 4.86
CA ASP A 85 5.04 11.60 5.53
C ASP A 85 6.02 10.66 6.27
N GLY A 86 5.55 9.46 6.68
CA GLY A 86 6.39 8.43 7.28
C GLY A 86 7.06 7.50 6.26
N GLY A 87 6.35 7.08 5.22
CA GLY A 87 6.87 6.10 4.25
C GLY A 87 7.88 6.71 3.28
N CYS A 88 7.72 7.98 2.90
CA CYS A 88 8.74 8.72 2.15
C CYS A 88 10.08 8.75 2.89
N ARG A 89 10.03 9.15 4.16
CA ARG A 89 11.23 9.21 5.01
C ARG A 89 11.81 7.81 5.23
N PHE A 90 10.98 6.78 5.39
CA PHE A 90 11.44 5.41 5.49
C PHE A 90 12.17 4.94 4.21
N ILE A 91 11.60 5.18 3.03
CA ILE A 91 12.20 4.83 1.74
C ILE A 91 13.52 5.58 1.50
N TYR A 92 13.58 6.89 1.80
CA TYR A 92 14.83 7.64 1.69
C TYR A 92 15.91 7.16 2.66
N ASN A 93 15.52 6.44 3.73
CA ASN A 93 16.46 5.80 4.65
C ASN A 93 16.63 4.30 4.40
N ARG A 94 16.05 3.73 3.33
CA ARG A 94 16.10 2.28 3.05
C ARG A 94 17.53 1.74 3.04
N ASP A 95 18.43 2.39 2.31
CA ASP A 95 19.83 1.94 2.21
C ASP A 95 20.57 2.05 3.54
N ARG A 96 20.27 3.09 4.33
CA ARG A 96 20.82 3.25 5.70
C ARG A 96 20.28 2.19 6.65
N ILE A 97 19.02 1.81 6.52
CA ILE A 97 18.40 0.73 7.29
C ILE A 97 19.03 -0.61 6.90
N GLN A 98 19.18 -0.89 5.60
CA GLN A 98 19.84 -2.10 5.10
C GLN A 98 21.29 -2.20 5.59
N ASP A 99 22.07 -1.12 5.46
CA ASP A 99 23.44 -1.06 5.98
C ASP A 99 23.48 -1.31 7.50
N THR A 100 22.54 -0.74 8.26
CA THR A 100 22.43 -0.97 9.71
C THR A 100 22.11 -2.42 10.03
N LEU A 101 21.19 -3.05 9.29
CA LEU A 101 20.84 -4.47 9.47
C LEU A 101 22.02 -5.38 9.12
N SER A 102 22.73 -5.11 8.02
CA SER A 102 23.92 -5.86 7.62
C SER A 102 25.07 -5.75 8.63
N ARG A 103 25.24 -4.58 9.27
CA ARG A 103 26.23 -4.37 10.34
C ARG A 103 25.80 -4.95 11.69
N GLY A 104 24.49 -4.98 11.97
CA GLY A 104 23.92 -5.48 13.22
C GLY A 104 23.82 -7.01 13.30
N PHE A 105 23.65 -7.71 12.16
CA PHE A 105 23.47 -9.16 12.14
C PHE A 105 24.73 -9.98 12.45
N ILE A 106 25.95 -9.40 12.35
CA ILE A 106 27.19 -10.14 12.68
C ILE A 106 27.38 -10.31 14.21
N ARG A 107 26.64 -9.57 15.07
CA ARG A 107 26.82 -9.69 16.53
C ARG A 107 25.88 -10.69 17.24
N GLN A 108 24.80 -11.16 16.63
CA GLN A 108 23.86 -12.08 17.28
C GLN A 108 24.01 -13.55 16.86
N ALA A 109 24.78 -13.85 15.81
CA ALA A 109 25.00 -15.23 15.36
C ALA A 109 26.10 -16.01 16.13
N ILE A 110 26.66 -15.47 17.23
CA ILE A 110 27.76 -16.10 17.99
C ILE A 110 27.42 -16.27 19.50
N MET A 111 26.15 -16.35 19.88
CA MET A 111 25.79 -16.73 21.25
C MET A 111 24.62 -17.73 21.27
N GLU A 112 24.87 -18.95 20.80
CA GLU A 112 24.13 -20.12 21.30
C GLU A 112 24.89 -20.70 22.49
N PRO A 113 24.31 -20.74 23.71
CA PRO A 113 24.81 -21.63 24.74
C PRO A 113 24.35 -23.06 24.40
N THR A 114 25.30 -23.93 24.08
CA THR A 114 25.09 -25.38 24.05
C THR A 114 24.58 -25.84 25.42
N LEU A 115 23.30 -26.23 25.49
CA LEU A 115 22.76 -26.99 26.61
C LEU A 115 23.12 -28.47 26.41
N PRO A 116 23.63 -29.17 27.45
CA PRO A 116 23.90 -30.59 27.35
C PRO A 116 22.58 -31.36 27.41
N ILE A 117 22.44 -32.32 26.50
CA ILE A 117 21.37 -33.32 26.51
C ILE A 117 21.63 -34.26 27.70
N VAL A 118 20.65 -34.38 28.60
CA VAL A 118 20.50 -35.50 29.55
C VAL A 118 19.22 -36.22 29.20
#